data_AF-A0A7X3JZZ3-F1
#
_entry.id   AF-A0A7X3JZZ3-F1
#
_cell.length_a   1.000
_cell.length_b   1.000
_cell.length_c   1.000
_cell.angle_alpha   90.00
_cell.angle_beta   90.00
_cell.angle_gamma   90.00
#
_symmetry.space_group_name_H-M   'P 1'
#
loop_
_entity.id
_entity.type
_entity.pdbx_description
1 polymer ?
#
loop_
_entity_poly.entity_id
_entity_poly.type
_entity_poly.pdbx_seq_one_letter_code
_entity_poly.pdbx_strand_id
1 'polypeptide(L)'
;MKVLKWIMMSCLIVLLAAGTPVSPVLAAGGAPGTPTLTHDNTDGDGNYTITMNMWWGENGTSVKFYENNSLIDTQALTANSPQAQHAAKAISYKPAGTYTYKVELINSSGVTSSQPVTVTVTTGSNPPGPAPVFKVTNFTDNESIGYALPLIRGTLNNTTATSVTLTNTSSTRDTKVMQGDAAQGNFKVFADLVPGENNLVIQSGASQITLKLIYEPQTNDAVTRIFWYVPEDGSTQYQTQLPNDPQNYAAKLSTYMKMVQSFTADSMNRNGNGRKTFNLEMNETTGKVDVHVLRSLYPTSYYYNKTYNKDNLYWEVAAAVPQQYPQAGTKNLAFVGFTKYDAAEDYMYAHIALGGGDYGVFGGSTVWLYPDNETQITSKFSSASPVDAKFLGENVSTVQAGLSVGYGAALHELGHAFGLPHEGGPNSIMQRGFDYLHRFVVTKDASGYVFGENELPAWDPVSAPALNNSPFFRMYKKAPGLTTGGTVTASTNDSPAGETKENAFDNNEATKWLTFNSSASLQYQFAGNTAYAVKSYSITSANDEPDRDPLNWIVSGSNDGVNWSVVDTRSNEDFANRMETRTFAVNNTTAYSYYKFDLSNNSGTILQLADIHLFD
;
A
#
# COMPACT_ATOMS: atom_id res chain seq x y z
N MET A 1 48.90 -11.26 2.74
CA MET A 1 49.36 -10.12 1.91
C MET A 1 48.28 -9.89 0.86
N LYS A 2 47.63 -8.74 0.70
CA LYS A 2 47.85 -7.37 1.17
C LYS A 2 46.50 -6.80 1.62
N VAL A 3 46.57 -6.03 2.69
CA VAL A 3 45.49 -5.23 3.27
C VAL A 3 45.36 -3.96 2.43
N LEU A 4 44.16 -3.60 1.98
CA LEU A 4 43.91 -2.28 1.37
C LEU A 4 42.88 -1.52 2.21
N LYS A 5 43.39 -0.58 3.02
CA LYS A 5 42.66 0.44 3.75
C LYS A 5 42.02 1.41 2.76
N TRP A 6 40.71 1.64 2.87
CA TRP A 6 40.04 2.78 2.26
C TRP A 6 39.98 3.91 3.28
N ILE A 7 40.61 5.04 2.93
CA ILE A 7 40.52 6.32 3.60
C ILE A 7 39.30 7.03 3.02
N MET A 8 38.24 7.21 3.80
CA MET A 8 37.18 8.15 3.48
C MET A 8 37.63 9.56 3.87
N MET A 9 37.76 10.41 2.86
CA MET A 9 38.10 11.82 2.95
C MET A 9 36.78 12.60 2.86
N SER A 10 36.27 13.06 4.00
CA SER A 10 35.05 13.88 4.09
C SER A 10 35.45 15.35 3.99
N CYS A 11 34.96 16.04 2.95
CA CYS A 11 35.00 17.50 2.83
C CYS A 11 34.30 18.15 4.03
N LEU A 12 35.06 18.84 4.88
CA LEU A 12 34.53 19.72 5.91
C LEU A 12 34.41 21.14 5.33
N ILE A 13 33.18 21.58 5.12
CA ILE A 13 32.84 22.98 4.83
C ILE A 13 33.17 23.80 6.09
N VAL A 14 34.11 24.73 5.97
CA VAL A 14 34.45 25.72 7.01
C VAL A 14 33.35 26.78 7.02
N LEU A 15 32.40 26.67 7.96
CA LEU A 15 31.57 27.81 8.37
C LEU A 15 32.37 28.60 9.43
N LEU A 16 32.80 29.80 9.06
CA LEU A 16 33.32 30.80 10.01
C LEU A 16 32.18 31.25 10.92
N ALA A 17 32.06 30.64 12.10
CA ALA A 17 31.30 31.21 13.19
C ALA A 17 32.16 32.30 13.86
N ALA A 18 31.69 33.55 13.77
CA ALA A 18 32.26 34.67 14.50
C ALA A 18 32.29 34.36 16.00
N GLY A 19 33.49 34.28 16.58
CA GLY A 19 33.67 34.16 18.02
C GLY A 19 33.09 35.38 18.72
N THR A 20 32.13 35.17 19.61
CA THR A 20 31.77 36.17 20.60
C THR A 20 32.99 36.37 21.52
N PRO A 21 33.31 37.62 21.92
CA PRO A 21 34.39 37.84 22.86
C PRO A 21 34.01 37.20 24.19
N VAL A 22 34.78 36.19 24.61
CA VAL A 22 34.70 35.64 25.96
C VAL A 22 35.18 36.73 26.90
N SER A 23 34.28 37.32 27.68
CA SER A 23 34.64 38.19 28.79
C SER A 23 35.65 37.47 29.69
N PRO A 24 36.69 38.16 30.21
CA PRO A 24 37.65 37.52 31.09
C PRO A 24 36.91 37.01 32.34
N VAL A 25 36.96 35.69 32.54
CA VAL A 25 36.55 35.06 33.80
C VAL A 25 37.44 35.65 34.88
N LEU A 26 36.86 36.46 35.77
CA LEU A 26 37.48 36.87 37.02
C LEU A 26 37.95 35.60 37.74
N ALA A 27 39.24 35.52 38.02
CA ALA A 27 39.81 34.44 38.81
C ALA A 27 39.04 34.35 40.15
N ALA A 28 38.45 33.19 40.43
CA ALA A 28 37.69 32.96 41.65
C ALA A 28 38.58 33.24 42.88
N GLY A 29 38.11 34.10 43.78
CA GLY A 29 38.85 34.51 44.98
C GLY A 29 39.11 33.38 45.99
N GLY A 30 38.50 32.20 45.78
CA GLY A 30 38.68 30.98 46.56
C GLY A 30 37.89 29.80 45.98
N ALA A 31 38.02 28.63 46.61
CA ALA A 31 37.19 27.46 46.30
C ALA A 31 35.69 27.79 46.49
N PRO A 32 34.77 27.04 45.83
CA PRO A 32 33.35 27.36 45.88
C PRO A 32 32.76 27.37 47.30
N GLY A 33 31.68 28.12 47.53
CA GLY A 33 30.91 28.02 48.77
C GLY A 33 30.38 26.60 49.00
N THR A 34 30.12 26.23 50.26
CA THR A 34 29.62 24.88 50.59
C THR A 34 28.17 24.72 50.12
N PRO A 35 27.89 23.81 49.18
CA PRO A 35 26.53 23.59 48.69
C PRO A 35 25.71 22.76 49.70
N THR A 36 24.38 22.94 49.64
CA THR A 36 23.39 22.14 50.37
C THR A 36 22.57 21.31 49.39
N LEU A 37 22.12 20.13 49.81
CA LEU A 37 21.29 19.23 49.01
C LEU A 37 19.91 19.05 49.63
N THR A 38 18.89 18.98 48.77
CA THR A 38 17.51 18.60 49.10
C THR A 38 16.96 17.61 48.07
N HIS A 39 15.83 16.97 48.37
CA HIS A 39 15.08 16.15 47.43
C HIS A 39 13.58 16.35 47.57
N ASP A 40 12.82 15.99 46.55
CA ASP A 40 11.35 16.11 46.49
C ASP A 40 10.61 14.77 46.71
N ASN A 41 11.33 13.66 46.95
CA ASN A 41 10.74 12.33 47.19
C ASN A 41 9.91 12.25 48.50
N THR A 42 8.71 12.83 48.48
CA THR A 42 7.75 12.81 49.60
C THR A 42 6.74 11.66 49.48
N ASP A 43 6.61 11.07 48.29
CA ASP A 43 5.69 9.98 47.97
C ASP A 43 6.35 8.59 48.06
N GLY A 44 7.68 8.53 48.15
CA GLY A 44 8.45 7.30 48.37
C GLY A 44 8.67 6.48 47.10
N ASP A 45 8.40 7.04 45.92
CA ASP A 45 8.55 6.33 44.65
C ASP A 45 10.00 6.35 44.14
N GLY A 46 10.25 5.66 43.03
CA GLY A 46 11.57 5.60 42.40
C GLY A 46 11.93 6.81 41.52
N ASN A 47 11.12 7.87 41.48
CA ASN A 47 11.26 9.04 40.62
C ASN A 47 11.28 10.35 41.42
N TYR A 48 12.44 10.99 41.53
CA TYR A 48 12.59 12.20 42.34
C TYR A 48 13.75 13.06 41.84
N THR A 49 13.82 14.30 42.29
CA THR A 49 14.87 15.26 41.94
C THR A 49 15.77 15.51 43.13
N ILE A 50 17.08 15.36 42.95
CA ILE A 50 18.09 15.86 43.89
C ILE A 50 18.46 17.28 43.48
N THR A 51 18.27 18.25 44.38
CA THR A 51 18.53 19.67 44.11
C THR A 51 19.69 20.18 44.97
N MET A 52 20.66 20.81 44.33
CA MET A 52 21.77 21.53 44.93
C MET A 52 21.48 23.02 44.97
N ASN A 53 21.65 23.63 46.14
CA ASN A 53 21.60 25.07 46.34
C ASN A 53 22.84 25.56 47.10
N MET A 54 23.46 26.64 46.62
CA MET A 54 24.54 27.36 47.28
C MET A 54 24.15 28.84 47.37
N TRP A 55 23.78 29.30 48.57
CA TRP A 55 23.18 30.62 48.77
C TRP A 55 24.18 31.78 48.85
N TRP A 56 25.43 31.50 49.25
CA TRP A 56 26.51 32.47 49.35
C TRP A 56 27.88 31.81 49.11
N GLY A 57 28.89 32.61 48.78
CA GLY A 57 30.26 32.16 48.51
C GLY A 57 30.62 32.20 47.02
N GLU A 58 31.83 31.75 46.70
CA GLU A 58 32.29 31.69 45.32
C GLU A 58 31.53 30.61 44.54
N ASN A 59 31.13 30.92 43.31
CA ASN A 59 30.42 29.98 42.45
C ASN A 59 31.37 28.93 41.86
N GLY A 60 30.83 27.74 41.61
CA GLY A 60 31.45 26.70 40.80
C GLY A 60 31.29 26.96 39.30
N THR A 61 32.19 26.39 38.50
CA THR A 61 32.05 26.26 37.04
C THR A 61 31.52 24.88 36.64
N SER A 62 31.46 23.93 37.57
CA SER A 62 30.82 22.62 37.36
C SER A 62 30.42 21.97 38.69
N VAL A 63 29.46 21.05 38.64
CA VAL A 63 29.05 20.23 39.78
C VAL A 63 29.04 18.75 39.40
N LYS A 64 29.50 17.89 40.30
CA LYS A 64 29.43 16.44 40.19
C LYS A 64 28.42 15.90 41.18
N PHE A 65 27.46 15.10 40.72
CA PHE A 65 26.50 14.41 41.57
C PHE A 65 26.95 12.97 41.82
N TYR A 66 26.89 12.54 43.06
CA TYR A 66 27.23 11.18 43.47
C TYR A 66 26.05 10.51 44.15
N GLU A 67 25.89 9.21 43.91
CA GLU A 67 24.97 8.31 44.60
C GLU A 67 25.78 7.15 45.19
N ASN A 68 25.63 6.87 46.49
CA ASN A 68 26.36 5.82 47.20
C ASN A 68 27.88 5.88 46.92
N ASN A 69 28.43 7.10 46.89
CA ASN A 69 29.81 7.44 46.52
C ASN A 69 30.22 7.20 45.06
N SER A 70 29.33 6.74 44.19
CA SER A 70 29.55 6.60 42.75
C SER A 70 29.10 7.86 42.00
N LEU A 71 29.90 8.35 41.05
CA LEU A 71 29.55 9.51 40.23
C LEU A 71 28.39 9.15 39.29
N ILE A 72 27.30 9.93 39.30
CA ILE A 72 26.10 9.70 38.48
C ILE A 72 25.83 10.84 37.47
N ASP A 73 26.41 12.02 37.67
CA ASP A 73 26.26 13.14 36.74
C ASP A 73 27.38 14.16 36.89
N THR A 74 27.65 14.93 35.83
CA THR A 74 28.50 16.11 35.86
C THR A 74 27.86 17.21 35.02
N GLN A 75 27.60 18.36 35.62
CA GLN A 75 26.95 19.49 34.97
C GLN A 75 27.89 20.69 34.93
N ALA A 76 28.01 21.35 33.78
CA ALA A 76 28.68 22.64 33.68
C ALA A 76 27.78 23.74 34.24
N LEU A 77 28.36 24.68 34.97
CA LEU A 77 27.66 25.80 35.59
C LEU A 77 28.30 27.13 35.17
N THR A 78 27.49 28.18 35.08
CA THR A 78 28.00 29.54 34.93
C THR A 78 28.28 30.13 36.30
N ALA A 79 29.50 30.64 36.50
CA ALA A 79 29.90 31.27 37.75
C ALA A 79 29.51 32.77 37.75
N ASN A 80 28.61 33.15 38.65
CA ASN A 80 28.08 34.52 38.80
C ASN A 80 28.24 35.03 40.25
N SER A 81 29.37 34.74 40.90
CA SER A 81 29.64 35.22 42.27
C SER A 81 29.33 36.72 42.41
N PRO A 82 28.67 37.18 43.49
CA PRO A 82 28.28 36.43 44.70
C PRO A 82 26.83 35.89 44.65
N GLN A 83 26.20 35.76 43.47
CA GLN A 83 24.82 35.27 43.38
C GLN A 83 24.71 33.80 43.83
N ALA A 84 23.53 33.43 44.32
CA ALA A 84 23.23 32.04 44.65
C ALA A 84 23.31 31.15 43.40
N GLN A 85 23.80 29.92 43.57
CA GLN A 85 23.98 28.96 42.50
C GLN A 85 23.14 27.71 42.77
N HIS A 86 22.55 27.15 41.72
CA HIS A 86 21.68 25.98 41.82
C HIS A 86 22.01 24.95 40.72
N ALA A 87 21.72 23.68 40.98
CA ALA A 87 21.72 22.61 40.00
C ALA A 87 20.78 21.50 40.45
N ALA A 88 20.24 20.71 39.52
CA ALA A 88 19.32 19.62 39.86
C ALA A 88 19.58 18.38 39.00
N LYS A 89 19.31 17.21 39.58
CA LYS A 89 19.39 15.91 38.91
C LYS A 89 18.09 15.14 39.14
N ALA A 90 17.35 14.92 38.06
CA ALA A 90 16.25 13.96 38.06
C ALA A 90 16.82 12.53 38.18
N ILE A 91 16.25 11.76 39.10
CA ILE A 91 16.46 10.35 39.37
C ILE A 91 15.17 9.64 38.96
N SER A 92 15.28 8.54 38.23
CA SER A 92 14.12 7.78 37.76
C SER A 92 14.36 6.29 37.93
N TYR A 93 13.27 5.54 38.10
CA TYR A 93 13.27 4.09 38.11
C TYR A 93 14.17 3.45 39.17
N LYS A 94 14.22 4.05 40.37
CA LYS A 94 14.96 3.45 41.48
C LYS A 94 14.19 2.29 42.10
N PRO A 95 14.82 1.13 42.30
CA PRO A 95 14.26 0.07 43.13
C PRO A 95 14.03 0.53 44.57
N ALA A 96 13.16 -0.19 45.29
CA ALA A 96 12.98 0.03 46.72
C ALA A 96 14.31 -0.14 47.45
N GLY A 97 14.67 0.83 48.29
CA GLY A 97 15.98 0.89 48.91
C GLY A 97 16.34 2.28 49.42
N THR A 98 17.51 2.38 50.04
CA THR A 98 18.03 3.63 50.61
C THR A 98 19.25 4.07 49.81
N TYR A 99 19.22 5.32 49.33
CA TYR A 99 20.25 5.91 48.48
C TYR A 99 20.80 7.15 49.13
N THR A 100 22.13 7.29 49.16
CA THR A 100 22.81 8.47 49.72
C THR A 100 23.38 9.32 48.60
N TYR A 101 23.02 10.60 48.54
CA TYR A 101 23.47 11.53 47.53
C TYR A 101 24.40 12.60 48.10
N LYS A 102 25.44 12.96 47.36
CA LYS A 102 26.31 14.11 47.67
C LYS A 102 26.70 14.82 46.39
N VAL A 103 27.10 16.08 46.48
CA VAL A 103 27.65 16.82 45.34
C VAL A 103 29.04 17.38 45.65
N GLU A 104 29.83 17.54 44.60
CA GLU A 104 31.07 18.31 44.63
C GLU A 104 30.94 19.49 43.66
N LEU A 105 31.03 20.71 44.17
CA LEU A 105 31.04 21.95 43.40
C LEU A 105 32.49 22.36 43.14
N ILE A 106 32.83 22.66 41.89
CA ILE A 106 34.21 22.77 41.40
C ILE A 106 34.38 24.09 40.65
N ASN A 107 35.45 24.83 40.94
CA ASN A 107 35.96 25.92 40.10
C ASN A 107 37.49 25.79 39.93
N SER A 108 38.13 26.76 39.29
CA SER A 108 39.59 26.78 39.09
C SER A 108 40.41 26.81 40.40
N SER A 109 39.80 27.25 41.50
CA SER A 109 40.44 27.48 42.79
C SER A 109 40.24 26.32 43.78
N GLY A 110 39.36 25.36 43.49
CA GLY A 110 39.20 24.16 44.31
C GLY A 110 37.85 23.45 44.17
N VAL A 111 37.60 22.55 45.12
CA VAL A 111 36.41 21.71 45.20
C VAL A 111 35.82 21.82 46.60
N THR A 112 34.49 21.93 46.69
CA THR A 112 33.75 21.90 47.95
C THR A 112 32.62 20.88 47.86
N SER A 113 32.47 20.05 48.91
CA SER A 113 31.45 18.99 48.95
C SER A 113 30.26 19.37 49.81
N SER A 114 29.06 18.93 49.44
CA SER A 114 27.88 19.02 50.31
C SER A 114 27.95 18.00 51.45
N GLN A 115 27.15 18.23 52.49
CA GLN A 115 26.70 17.12 53.34
C GLN A 115 25.84 16.16 52.51
N PRO A 116 25.90 14.84 52.78
CA PRO A 116 25.09 13.89 52.06
C PRO A 116 23.61 13.98 52.48
N VAL A 117 22.70 13.67 51.56
CA VAL A 117 21.27 13.49 51.83
C VAL A 117 20.85 12.06 51.53
N THR A 118 19.96 11.50 52.35
CA THR A 118 19.47 10.12 52.19
C THR A 118 18.05 10.12 51.68
N VAL A 119 17.78 9.36 50.61
CA VAL A 119 16.44 9.14 50.06
C VAL A 119 16.05 7.68 50.26
N THR A 120 14.86 7.45 50.82
CA THR A 120 14.28 6.11 50.99
C THR A 120 13.17 5.93 49.97
N VAL A 121 13.36 4.99 49.05
CA VAL A 121 12.35 4.55 48.08
C VAL A 121 11.59 3.37 48.69
N THR A 122 10.31 3.54 48.95
CA THR A 122 9.41 2.50 49.50
C THR A 122 8.74 1.69 48.41
N THR A 123 8.40 2.33 47.28
CA THR A 123 7.79 1.70 46.10
C THR A 123 8.71 1.86 44.90
N GLY A 124 9.56 0.85 44.68
CA GLY A 124 10.49 0.86 43.54
C GLY A 124 9.75 0.93 42.21
N SER A 125 10.25 1.73 41.27
CA SER A 125 9.80 1.73 39.88
C SER A 125 10.86 1.05 39.01
N ASN A 126 10.44 0.07 38.20
CA ASN A 126 11.35 -0.54 37.23
C ASN A 126 11.43 0.34 35.97
N PRO A 127 12.61 0.42 35.31
CA PRO A 127 12.68 1.04 34.00
C PRO A 127 11.72 0.32 33.06
N PRO A 128 11.05 1.01 32.11
CA PRO A 128 10.51 0.30 30.97
C PRO A 128 11.67 -0.50 30.36
N GLY A 129 11.47 -1.81 30.17
CA GLY A 129 12.45 -2.66 29.48
C GLY A 129 12.82 -2.04 28.13
N PRO A 130 13.92 -2.49 27.47
CA PRO A 130 14.21 -2.02 26.11
C PRO A 130 12.92 -2.14 25.28
N ALA A 131 12.52 -1.02 24.67
CA ALA A 131 11.26 -0.94 23.94
C ALA A 131 11.13 -2.17 23.03
N PRO A 132 9.94 -2.78 22.94
CA PRO A 132 9.71 -3.82 21.95
C PRO A 132 10.12 -3.25 20.59
N VAL A 133 11.02 -3.92 19.86
CA VAL A 133 11.18 -3.69 18.43
C VAL A 133 9.91 -4.26 17.80
N PHE A 134 8.88 -3.44 17.84
CA PHE A 134 7.62 -3.60 17.17
C PHE A 134 7.73 -2.73 15.93
N LYS A 135 7.65 -3.31 14.74
CA LYS A 135 7.98 -2.60 13.50
C LYS A 135 7.07 -3.04 12.36
N VAL A 136 6.49 -2.07 11.65
CA VAL A 136 5.87 -2.28 10.34
C VAL A 136 6.97 -2.43 9.29
N THR A 137 6.88 -3.45 8.45
CA THR A 137 7.90 -3.77 7.43
C THR A 137 7.46 -3.48 6.02
N ASN A 138 6.15 -3.45 5.75
CA ASN A 138 5.62 -3.32 4.41
C ASN A 138 4.93 -1.97 4.13
N PHE A 139 4.98 -0.99 5.03
CA PHE A 139 4.48 0.38 4.83
C PHE A 139 5.39 1.39 5.52
N THR A 140 5.38 2.61 5.01
CA THR A 140 6.03 3.78 5.59
C THR A 140 5.00 4.77 6.16
N ASP A 141 5.42 5.56 7.14
CA ASP A 141 4.54 6.55 7.75
C ASP A 141 4.19 7.67 6.75
N ASN A 142 2.92 8.04 6.69
CA ASN A 142 2.32 8.98 5.72
C ASN A 142 2.29 8.49 4.25
N GLU A 143 2.39 7.19 4.01
CA GLU A 143 2.25 6.63 2.66
C GLU A 143 0.80 6.76 2.13
N SER A 144 0.65 7.26 0.91
CA SER A 144 -0.63 7.33 0.18
C SER A 144 -0.93 6.04 -0.57
N ILE A 145 -2.17 5.54 -0.47
CA ILE A 145 -2.64 4.34 -1.17
C ILE A 145 -4.05 4.50 -1.74
N GLY A 146 -4.35 3.71 -2.78
CA GLY A 146 -5.61 3.75 -3.53
C GLY A 146 -6.69 2.74 -3.11
N TYR A 147 -6.63 2.16 -1.91
CA TYR A 147 -7.56 1.11 -1.49
C TYR A 147 -7.79 1.10 0.03
N ALA A 148 -8.98 0.66 0.45
CA ALA A 148 -9.50 0.91 1.79
C ALA A 148 -9.08 -0.10 2.88
N LEU A 149 -8.48 -1.25 2.52
CA LEU A 149 -8.24 -2.36 3.44
C LEU A 149 -6.81 -2.94 3.39
N PRO A 150 -5.74 -2.14 3.53
CA PRO A 150 -4.38 -2.68 3.47
C PRO A 150 -4.08 -3.71 4.57
N LEU A 151 -3.31 -4.74 4.20
CA LEU A 151 -2.74 -5.69 5.14
C LEU A 151 -1.38 -5.18 5.64
N ILE A 152 -1.33 -4.77 6.90
CA ILE A 152 -0.10 -4.36 7.57
C ILE A 152 0.65 -5.61 8.05
N ARG A 153 1.95 -5.67 7.76
CA ARG A 153 2.85 -6.75 8.16
C ARG A 153 4.04 -6.19 8.90
N GLY A 154 4.59 -6.98 9.81
CA GLY A 154 5.69 -6.50 10.63
C GLY A 154 6.30 -7.54 11.55
N THR A 155 7.24 -7.07 12.37
CA THR A 155 7.94 -7.88 13.37
C THR A 155 7.62 -7.40 14.78
N LEU A 156 7.66 -8.34 15.72
CA LEU A 156 7.53 -8.11 17.15
C LEU A 156 8.62 -8.89 17.90
N ASN A 157 9.20 -8.26 18.92
CA ASN A 157 10.17 -8.94 19.80
C ASN A 157 9.55 -10.10 20.59
N ASN A 158 8.26 -10.02 20.91
CA ASN A 158 7.57 -11.08 21.63
C ASN A 158 7.28 -12.25 20.68
N THR A 159 8.20 -13.19 20.54
CA THR A 159 8.07 -14.32 19.62
C THR A 159 6.95 -15.31 19.98
N THR A 160 6.37 -15.20 21.18
CA THR A 160 5.27 -16.05 21.65
C THR A 160 3.89 -15.41 21.47
N ALA A 161 3.80 -14.15 21.02
CA ALA A 161 2.50 -13.54 20.77
C ALA A 161 1.77 -14.30 19.65
N THR A 162 0.47 -14.47 19.84
CA THR A 162 -0.40 -15.19 18.91
C THR A 162 -1.32 -14.26 18.12
N SER A 163 -1.41 -13.00 18.53
CA SER A 163 -2.28 -12.00 17.91
C SER A 163 -1.75 -10.58 18.08
N VAL A 164 -2.31 -9.71 17.23
CA VAL A 164 -2.23 -8.26 17.35
C VAL A 164 -3.62 -7.68 17.10
N THR A 165 -3.85 -6.44 17.53
CA THR A 165 -5.03 -5.66 17.13
C THR A 165 -4.60 -4.40 16.41
N LEU A 166 -5.47 -3.89 15.55
CA LEU A 166 -5.29 -2.59 14.91
C LEU A 166 -6.58 -1.78 15.01
N THR A 167 -6.44 -0.53 15.41
CA THR A 167 -7.55 0.43 15.51
C THR A 167 -7.20 1.69 14.73
N ASN A 168 -8.12 2.14 13.88
CA ASN A 168 -8.03 3.45 13.23
C ASN A 168 -8.66 4.52 14.13
N THR A 169 -7.84 5.30 14.82
CA THR A 169 -8.29 6.27 15.83
C THR A 169 -8.77 7.60 15.25
N SER A 170 -8.57 7.82 13.94
CA SER A 170 -9.11 8.98 13.21
C SER A 170 -10.24 8.63 12.25
N SER A 171 -10.79 7.41 12.34
CA SER A 171 -11.91 6.98 11.51
C SER A 171 -13.13 7.91 11.69
N THR A 172 -13.70 8.35 10.58
CA THR A 172 -14.99 9.07 10.54
C THR A 172 -16.19 8.12 10.57
N ARG A 173 -15.96 6.81 10.39
CA ARG A 173 -16.94 5.72 10.57
C ARG A 173 -16.77 5.08 11.94
N ASP A 174 -17.74 4.26 12.35
CA ASP A 174 -17.66 3.45 13.56
C ASP A 174 -16.31 2.71 13.64
N THR A 175 -15.60 2.95 14.74
CA THR A 175 -14.25 2.39 14.93
C THR A 175 -14.33 0.88 15.09
N LYS A 176 -13.61 0.16 14.22
CA LYS A 176 -13.45 -1.29 14.30
C LYS A 176 -12.12 -1.62 14.95
N VAL A 177 -12.13 -2.63 15.82
CA VAL A 177 -10.91 -3.27 16.31
C VAL A 177 -10.62 -4.46 15.39
N MET A 178 -9.68 -4.25 14.48
CA MET A 178 -9.25 -5.28 13.53
C MET A 178 -8.40 -6.31 14.25
N GLN A 179 -8.72 -7.59 14.04
CA GLN A 179 -7.97 -8.70 14.61
C GLN A 179 -6.90 -9.16 13.63
N GLY A 180 -5.67 -9.25 14.10
CA GLY A 180 -4.53 -9.78 13.36
C GLY A 180 -3.92 -10.98 14.06
N ASP A 181 -3.12 -11.73 13.33
CA ASP A 181 -2.42 -12.89 13.87
C ASP A 181 -0.92 -12.60 14.05
N ALA A 182 -0.30 -13.36 14.95
CA ALA A 182 1.13 -13.31 15.16
C ALA A 182 1.71 -14.71 15.39
N ALA A 183 2.92 -14.94 14.88
CA ALA A 183 3.67 -16.16 15.10
C ALA A 183 5.16 -15.92 14.91
N GLN A 184 5.99 -16.48 15.80
CA GLN A 184 7.46 -16.46 15.71
C GLN A 184 8.05 -15.06 15.49
N GLY A 185 7.46 -14.05 16.11
CA GLY A 185 7.96 -12.68 16.00
C GLY A 185 7.49 -11.93 14.74
N ASN A 186 6.56 -12.49 13.96
CA ASN A 186 5.93 -11.82 12.83
C ASN A 186 4.44 -11.58 13.11
N PHE A 187 3.86 -10.51 12.56
CA PHE A 187 2.41 -10.27 12.61
C PHE A 187 1.84 -9.84 11.26
N LYS A 188 0.54 -10.07 11.10
CA LYS A 188 -0.28 -9.53 10.00
C LYS A 188 -1.62 -9.03 10.54
N VAL A 189 -2.06 -7.86 10.08
CA VAL A 189 -3.34 -7.27 10.47
C VAL A 189 -3.86 -6.31 9.40
N PHE A 190 -5.15 -6.43 9.06
CA PHE A 190 -5.79 -5.48 8.15
C PHE A 190 -6.09 -4.16 8.86
N ALA A 191 -6.04 -3.05 8.12
CA ALA A 191 -6.50 -1.74 8.57
C ALA A 191 -7.74 -1.30 7.79
N ASP A 192 -8.84 -0.97 8.48
CA ASP A 192 -10.03 -0.38 7.84
C ASP A 192 -9.85 1.15 7.76
N LEU A 193 -9.68 1.67 6.54
CA LEU A 193 -9.37 3.07 6.28
C LEU A 193 -10.62 3.87 5.87
N VAL A 194 -10.62 5.16 6.17
CA VAL A 194 -11.56 6.15 5.61
C VAL A 194 -10.81 7.06 4.65
N PRO A 195 -11.47 7.68 3.65
CA PRO A 195 -10.81 8.64 2.77
C PRO A 195 -10.07 9.74 3.56
N GLY A 196 -8.84 10.04 3.16
CA GLY A 196 -7.95 11.00 3.83
C GLY A 196 -6.98 10.35 4.82
N GLU A 197 -6.63 11.09 5.89
CA GLU A 197 -5.63 10.65 6.88
C GLU A 197 -6.19 9.63 7.88
N ASN A 198 -5.44 8.55 8.09
CA ASN A 198 -5.78 7.46 8.99
C ASN A 198 -4.66 7.24 10.01
N ASN A 199 -4.92 7.55 11.27
CA ASN A 199 -4.01 7.30 12.40
C ASN A 199 -4.28 5.91 12.96
N LEU A 200 -3.36 4.98 12.73
CA LEU A 200 -3.50 3.58 13.10
C LEU A 200 -2.69 3.30 14.36
N VAL A 201 -3.32 2.63 15.33
CA VAL A 201 -2.65 2.08 16.51
C VAL A 201 -2.65 0.57 16.38
N ILE A 202 -1.45 -0.01 16.34
CA ILE A 202 -1.25 -1.46 16.31
C ILE A 202 -0.79 -1.88 17.70
N GLN A 203 -1.39 -2.92 18.27
CA GLN A 203 -1.15 -3.32 19.65
C GLN A 203 -0.94 -4.83 19.79
N SER A 204 -0.02 -5.23 20.67
CA SER A 204 0.15 -6.61 21.14
C SER A 204 0.47 -6.61 22.64
N GLY A 205 -0.46 -7.11 23.45
CA GLY A 205 -0.37 -7.01 24.91
C GLY A 205 -0.26 -5.56 25.37
N ALA A 206 0.79 -5.23 26.13
CA ALA A 206 1.06 -3.87 26.60
C ALA A 206 1.89 -3.01 25.60
N SER A 207 2.29 -3.58 24.46
CA SER A 207 3.14 -2.92 23.46
C SER A 207 2.29 -2.36 22.32
N GLN A 208 2.64 -1.18 21.81
CA GLN A 208 1.97 -0.59 20.65
C GLN A 208 2.94 0.23 19.78
N ILE A 209 2.58 0.41 18.51
CA ILE A 209 3.15 1.42 17.59
C ILE A 209 2.03 2.14 16.87
N THR A 210 2.40 3.27 16.29
CA THR A 210 1.52 4.04 15.41
C THR A 210 2.01 3.96 13.97
N LEU A 211 1.08 4.03 13.03
CA LEU A 211 1.32 4.21 11.60
C LEU A 211 0.27 5.17 11.07
N LYS A 212 0.67 6.20 10.32
CA LYS A 212 -0.26 6.99 9.52
C LYS A 212 -0.27 6.51 8.08
N LEU A 213 -1.46 6.29 7.52
CA LEU A 213 -1.67 6.07 6.09
C LEU A 213 -2.66 7.10 5.53
N ILE A 214 -2.53 7.43 4.25
CA ILE A 214 -3.45 8.31 3.54
C ILE A 214 -4.21 7.46 2.52
N TYR A 215 -5.52 7.32 2.68
CA TYR A 215 -6.36 6.62 1.70
C TYR A 215 -6.92 7.65 0.71
N GLU A 216 -6.50 7.55 -0.55
CA GLU A 216 -6.96 8.34 -1.67
C GLU A 216 -7.83 7.47 -2.57
N PRO A 217 -9.18 7.59 -2.51
CA PRO A 217 -10.05 6.82 -3.39
C PRO A 217 -9.67 6.99 -4.86
N GLN A 218 -9.64 5.88 -5.59
CA GLN A 218 -9.31 5.89 -7.01
C GLN A 218 -10.37 6.68 -7.78
N THR A 219 -9.92 7.47 -8.75
CA THR A 219 -10.81 8.28 -9.60
C THR A 219 -10.95 7.72 -11.02
N ASN A 220 -10.21 6.65 -11.32
CA ASN A 220 -10.20 5.99 -12.62
C ASN A 220 -11.61 5.52 -13.06
N ASP A 221 -12.00 5.83 -14.30
CA ASP A 221 -13.30 5.45 -14.84
C ASP A 221 -13.41 3.94 -15.15
N ALA A 222 -12.27 3.25 -15.31
CA ALA A 222 -12.27 1.80 -15.52
C ALA A 222 -12.49 1.06 -14.20
N VAL A 223 -13.66 0.44 -14.04
CA VAL A 223 -14.10 -0.14 -12.76
C VAL A 223 -14.25 -1.66 -12.81
N THR A 224 -13.97 -2.31 -11.69
CA THR A 224 -14.24 -3.74 -11.50
C THR A 224 -15.49 -3.92 -10.65
N ARG A 225 -16.47 -4.64 -11.19
CA ARG A 225 -17.75 -4.92 -10.54
C ARG A 225 -17.84 -6.34 -10.03
N ILE A 226 -18.61 -6.50 -8.96
CA ILE A 226 -19.00 -7.81 -8.47
C ILE A 226 -20.52 -7.99 -8.53
N PHE A 227 -20.94 -9.15 -9.03
CA PHE A 227 -22.34 -9.54 -9.17
C PHE A 227 -22.66 -10.79 -8.37
N TRP A 228 -23.84 -10.79 -7.77
CA TRP A 228 -24.54 -11.97 -7.33
C TRP A 228 -25.55 -12.38 -8.39
N TYR A 229 -25.26 -13.45 -9.12
CA TYR A 229 -26.11 -13.96 -10.19
C TYR A 229 -27.23 -14.83 -9.62
N VAL A 230 -28.47 -14.38 -9.79
CA VAL A 230 -29.67 -14.99 -9.20
C VAL A 230 -30.56 -15.60 -10.29
N PRO A 231 -31.37 -16.62 -9.99
CA PRO A 231 -32.34 -17.17 -10.94
C PRO A 231 -33.42 -16.14 -11.31
N GLU A 232 -34.28 -16.48 -12.29
CA GLU A 232 -35.37 -15.63 -12.78
C GLU A 232 -36.27 -15.06 -11.66
N ASP A 233 -36.56 -15.83 -10.62
CA ASP A 233 -37.40 -15.39 -9.50
C ASP A 233 -36.70 -14.33 -8.60
N GLY A 234 -35.39 -14.17 -8.73
CA GLY A 234 -34.58 -13.20 -7.99
C GLY A 234 -34.19 -13.65 -6.59
N SER A 235 -34.37 -14.94 -6.25
CA SER A 235 -33.94 -15.48 -4.98
C SER A 235 -32.45 -15.28 -4.75
N THR A 236 -32.10 -14.70 -3.61
CA THR A 236 -30.70 -14.45 -3.23
C THR A 236 -30.14 -15.52 -2.30
N GLN A 237 -30.92 -16.55 -1.97
CA GLN A 237 -30.53 -17.61 -1.03
C GLN A 237 -29.47 -18.53 -1.65
N TYR A 238 -28.41 -18.80 -0.90
CA TYR A 238 -27.37 -19.77 -1.26
C TYR A 238 -27.39 -20.99 -0.34
N GLN A 239 -26.82 -22.09 -0.85
CA GLN A 239 -26.60 -23.30 -0.07
C GLN A 239 -25.57 -23.05 1.04
N THR A 240 -25.87 -23.51 2.26
CA THR A 240 -24.98 -23.40 3.44
C THR A 240 -25.11 -24.63 4.34
N GLN A 241 -24.02 -24.98 5.04
CA GLN A 241 -24.02 -26.00 6.09
C GLN A 241 -24.21 -25.41 7.49
N LEU A 242 -24.20 -24.08 7.62
CA LEU A 242 -24.35 -23.41 8.90
C LEU A 242 -25.85 -23.21 9.19
N PRO A 243 -26.40 -23.83 10.26
CA PRO A 243 -27.83 -23.78 10.54
C PRO A 243 -28.39 -22.36 10.72
N ASN A 244 -27.55 -21.40 11.09
CA ASN A 244 -27.90 -20.01 11.34
C ASN A 244 -27.07 -19.04 10.47
N ASP A 245 -26.75 -19.44 9.23
CA ASP A 245 -26.11 -18.54 8.28
C ASP A 245 -26.99 -17.30 8.04
N PRO A 246 -26.47 -16.07 8.18
CA PRO A 246 -27.23 -14.86 7.92
C PRO A 246 -27.61 -14.66 6.44
N GLN A 247 -27.13 -15.49 5.52
CA GLN A 247 -27.43 -15.42 4.08
C GLN A 247 -27.01 -14.07 3.45
N ASN A 248 -25.99 -13.42 4.03
CA ASN A 248 -25.58 -12.06 3.70
C ASN A 248 -24.53 -12.03 2.58
N TYR A 249 -24.92 -12.51 1.40
CA TYR A 249 -24.03 -12.57 0.23
C TYR A 249 -23.37 -11.20 -0.05
N ALA A 250 -24.11 -10.09 0.07
CA ALA A 250 -23.60 -8.76 -0.25
C ALA A 250 -22.45 -8.34 0.69
N ALA A 251 -22.58 -8.55 2.00
CA ALA A 251 -21.50 -8.22 2.93
C ALA A 251 -20.27 -9.14 2.74
N LYS A 252 -20.51 -10.42 2.45
CA LYS A 252 -19.47 -11.40 2.14
C LYS A 252 -18.69 -11.05 0.88
N LEU A 253 -19.37 -10.70 -0.20
CA LEU A 253 -18.77 -10.32 -1.48
C LEU A 253 -18.10 -8.93 -1.42
N SER A 254 -18.64 -8.00 -0.63
CA SER A 254 -17.96 -6.74 -0.34
C SER A 254 -16.64 -6.96 0.40
N THR A 255 -16.61 -7.87 1.38
CA THR A 255 -15.38 -8.22 2.09
C THR A 255 -14.39 -8.93 1.16
N TYR A 256 -14.89 -9.82 0.30
CA TYR A 256 -14.11 -10.50 -0.72
C TYR A 256 -13.35 -9.50 -1.61
N MET A 257 -14.06 -8.58 -2.26
CA MET A 257 -13.45 -7.64 -3.22
C MET A 257 -12.39 -6.76 -2.56
N LYS A 258 -12.61 -6.29 -1.32
CA LYS A 258 -11.60 -5.50 -0.61
C LYS A 258 -10.36 -6.31 -0.26
N MET A 259 -10.52 -7.57 0.13
CA MET A 259 -9.37 -8.43 0.41
C MET A 259 -8.56 -8.72 -0.86
N VAL A 260 -9.21 -9.05 -1.98
CA VAL A 260 -8.50 -9.36 -3.23
C VAL A 260 -7.89 -8.11 -3.88
N GLN A 261 -8.51 -6.93 -3.72
CA GLN A 261 -7.92 -5.65 -4.09
C GLN A 261 -6.63 -5.38 -3.28
N SER A 262 -6.64 -5.71 -1.99
CA SER A 262 -5.49 -5.54 -1.09
C SER A 262 -4.38 -6.54 -1.36
N PHE A 263 -4.73 -7.81 -1.64
CA PHE A 263 -3.79 -8.82 -2.12
C PHE A 263 -3.10 -8.35 -3.41
N THR A 264 -3.89 -7.84 -4.36
CA THR A 264 -3.40 -7.37 -5.65
C THR A 264 -2.40 -6.23 -5.47
N ALA A 265 -2.74 -5.21 -4.68
CA ALA A 265 -1.83 -4.11 -4.38
C ALA A 265 -0.52 -4.57 -3.72
N ASP A 266 -0.61 -5.50 -2.76
CA ASP A 266 0.56 -6.05 -2.08
C ASP A 266 1.47 -6.85 -3.03
N SER A 267 0.88 -7.74 -3.82
CA SER A 267 1.61 -8.55 -4.80
C SER A 267 2.27 -7.68 -5.87
N MET A 268 1.56 -6.67 -6.40
CA MET A 268 2.11 -5.73 -7.38
C MET A 268 3.31 -4.96 -6.81
N ASN A 269 3.22 -4.53 -5.56
CA ASN A 269 4.31 -3.83 -4.88
C ASN A 269 5.51 -4.74 -4.63
N ARG A 270 5.30 -5.99 -4.22
CA ARG A 270 6.38 -7.00 -4.07
C ARG A 270 7.06 -7.29 -5.42
N ASN A 271 6.35 -7.16 -6.53
CA ASN A 271 6.89 -7.27 -7.89
C ASN A 271 7.54 -5.97 -8.41
N GLY A 272 7.64 -4.92 -7.59
CA GLY A 272 8.26 -3.65 -7.98
C GLY A 272 7.39 -2.72 -8.83
N ASN A 273 6.09 -3.01 -8.99
CA ASN A 273 5.15 -2.21 -9.79
C ASN A 273 4.42 -1.13 -8.96
N GLY A 274 4.83 -0.95 -7.70
CA GLY A 274 4.10 -0.14 -6.71
C GLY A 274 2.79 -0.79 -6.27
N ARG A 275 2.07 -0.15 -5.33
CA ARG A 275 0.79 -0.64 -4.79
C ARG A 275 -0.41 -0.36 -5.67
N LYS A 276 -0.29 -0.65 -6.97
CA LYS A 276 -1.40 -0.51 -7.92
C LYS A 276 -2.35 -1.68 -7.81
N THR A 277 -3.64 -1.40 -7.95
CA THR A 277 -4.72 -2.37 -7.90
C THR A 277 -5.90 -1.83 -8.68
N PHE A 278 -6.90 -2.66 -8.94
CA PHE A 278 -8.06 -2.25 -9.73
C PHE A 278 -9.00 -1.33 -8.94
N ASN A 279 -9.74 -0.48 -9.66
CA ASN A 279 -10.79 0.35 -9.06
C ASN A 279 -12.06 -0.46 -8.77
N LEU A 280 -12.75 -0.14 -7.68
CA LEU A 280 -13.99 -0.76 -7.22
C LEU A 280 -15.10 0.28 -7.16
N GLU A 281 -16.35 -0.14 -7.41
CA GLU A 281 -17.51 0.67 -7.07
C GLU A 281 -17.71 0.62 -5.55
N MET A 282 -17.23 1.68 -4.88
CA MET A 282 -17.23 1.80 -3.42
C MET A 282 -18.23 2.86 -2.97
N ASN A 283 -19.08 2.50 -2.02
CA ASN A 283 -19.82 3.47 -1.24
C ASN A 283 -18.93 3.98 -0.10
N GLU A 284 -18.25 5.11 -0.31
CA GLU A 284 -17.27 5.65 0.66
C GLU A 284 -17.88 6.06 2.02
N THR A 285 -19.19 6.34 2.07
CA THR A 285 -19.87 6.63 3.34
C THR A 285 -19.96 5.39 4.23
N THR A 286 -20.26 4.23 3.64
CA THR A 286 -20.33 2.95 4.37
C THR A 286 -18.99 2.21 4.37
N GLY A 287 -18.11 2.52 3.42
CA GLY A 287 -16.91 1.78 3.03
C GLY A 287 -17.20 0.34 2.60
N LYS A 288 -18.36 0.11 1.98
CA LYS A 288 -18.74 -1.17 1.36
C LYS A 288 -18.61 -1.08 -0.15
N VAL A 289 -18.29 -2.21 -0.77
CA VAL A 289 -18.35 -2.37 -2.23
C VAL A 289 -19.82 -2.51 -2.63
N ASP A 290 -20.20 -1.87 -3.71
CA ASP A 290 -21.52 -2.03 -4.31
C ASP A 290 -21.59 -3.42 -4.98
N VAL A 291 -22.29 -4.34 -4.32
CA VAL A 291 -22.55 -5.70 -4.82
C VAL A 291 -23.86 -5.70 -5.59
N HIS A 292 -23.78 -5.93 -6.89
CA HIS A 292 -24.93 -5.88 -7.79
C HIS A 292 -25.66 -7.22 -7.83
N VAL A 293 -26.96 -7.18 -8.10
CA VAL A 293 -27.75 -8.38 -8.38
C VAL A 293 -27.94 -8.51 -9.88
N LEU A 294 -27.46 -9.60 -10.47
CA LEU A 294 -27.65 -9.90 -11.89
C LEU A 294 -28.71 -11.00 -12.02
N ARG A 295 -29.80 -10.76 -12.75
CA ARG A 295 -30.90 -11.71 -12.85
C ARG A 295 -30.79 -12.57 -14.11
N SER A 296 -30.96 -13.88 -13.95
CA SER A 296 -31.08 -14.83 -15.05
C SER A 296 -32.44 -14.72 -15.77
N LEU A 297 -32.49 -15.17 -17.03
CA LEU A 297 -33.74 -15.40 -17.77
C LEU A 297 -34.44 -16.72 -17.39
N TYR A 298 -33.79 -17.59 -16.62
CA TYR A 298 -34.25 -18.95 -16.36
C TYR A 298 -34.43 -19.25 -14.86
N PRO A 299 -35.42 -20.07 -14.50
CA PRO A 299 -35.62 -20.51 -13.13
C PRO A 299 -34.55 -21.54 -12.71
N THR A 300 -34.41 -21.80 -11.41
CA THR A 300 -33.43 -22.78 -10.89
C THR A 300 -33.60 -24.19 -11.46
N SER A 301 -34.82 -24.60 -11.84
CA SER A 301 -35.07 -25.91 -12.46
C SER A 301 -34.38 -26.10 -13.82
N TYR A 302 -34.08 -25.01 -14.53
CA TYR A 302 -33.28 -25.04 -15.75
C TYR A 302 -31.82 -25.46 -15.45
N TYR A 303 -31.27 -24.90 -14.36
CA TYR A 303 -29.88 -25.12 -13.93
C TYR A 303 -29.70 -26.43 -13.13
N TYR A 304 -30.73 -26.86 -12.41
CA TYR A 304 -30.75 -28.11 -11.63
C TYR A 304 -31.08 -29.30 -12.50
N ASN A 305 -30.34 -29.42 -13.60
CA ASN A 305 -30.49 -30.46 -14.62
C ASN A 305 -29.10 -30.98 -15.00
N LYS A 306 -28.85 -32.28 -14.85
CA LYS A 306 -27.54 -32.90 -15.16
C LYS A 306 -27.15 -32.82 -16.64
N THR A 307 -28.11 -32.55 -17.53
CA THR A 307 -27.85 -32.35 -18.97
C THR A 307 -27.49 -30.92 -19.32
N TYR A 308 -27.70 -29.96 -18.41
CA TYR A 308 -27.28 -28.57 -18.61
C TYR A 308 -25.75 -28.49 -18.57
N ASN A 309 -25.17 -27.89 -19.60
CA ASN A 309 -23.74 -27.59 -19.62
C ASN A 309 -23.47 -26.34 -18.78
N LYS A 310 -22.78 -26.51 -17.65
CA LYS A 310 -22.50 -25.41 -16.70
C LYS A 310 -21.65 -24.30 -17.31
N ASP A 311 -20.80 -24.62 -18.29
CA ASP A 311 -19.95 -23.63 -18.97
C ASP A 311 -20.79 -22.56 -19.70
N ASN A 312 -22.05 -22.85 -20.02
CA ASN A 312 -22.98 -21.88 -20.61
C ASN A 312 -23.24 -20.69 -19.66
N LEU A 313 -23.08 -20.85 -18.34
CA LEU A 313 -23.23 -19.77 -17.37
C LEU A 313 -22.30 -18.59 -17.68
N TYR A 314 -21.11 -18.84 -18.24
CA TYR A 314 -20.21 -17.76 -18.68
C TYR A 314 -20.88 -16.86 -19.72
N TRP A 315 -21.43 -17.47 -20.77
CA TRP A 315 -22.09 -16.76 -21.87
C TRP A 315 -23.41 -16.12 -21.44
N GLU A 316 -24.16 -16.77 -20.55
CA GLU A 316 -25.39 -16.20 -19.99
C GLU A 316 -25.11 -14.94 -19.16
N VAL A 317 -24.08 -14.96 -18.30
CA VAL A 317 -23.64 -13.77 -17.56
C VAL A 317 -23.14 -12.68 -18.50
N ALA A 318 -22.28 -13.04 -19.46
CA ALA A 318 -21.75 -12.09 -20.45
C ALA A 318 -22.86 -11.43 -21.28
N ALA A 319 -23.96 -12.15 -21.56
CA ALA A 319 -25.13 -11.60 -22.22
C ALA A 319 -26.01 -10.75 -21.29
N ALA A 320 -26.18 -11.16 -20.02
CA ALA A 320 -27.06 -10.50 -19.07
C ALA A 320 -26.51 -9.16 -18.56
N VAL A 321 -25.19 -9.04 -18.34
CA VAL A 321 -24.56 -7.81 -17.84
C VAL A 321 -24.87 -6.59 -18.71
N PRO A 322 -24.59 -6.56 -20.02
CA PRO A 322 -24.88 -5.38 -20.85
C PRO A 322 -26.37 -5.06 -21.02
N GLN A 323 -27.26 -6.03 -20.76
CA GLN A 323 -28.71 -5.80 -20.80
C GLN A 323 -29.23 -5.11 -19.52
N GLN A 324 -28.55 -5.31 -18.39
CA GLN A 324 -29.00 -4.83 -17.08
C GLN A 324 -28.11 -3.71 -16.51
N TYR A 325 -26.88 -3.58 -17.00
CA TYR A 325 -25.87 -2.65 -16.50
C TYR A 325 -25.01 -2.07 -17.64
N PRO A 326 -24.52 -0.82 -17.55
CA PRO A 326 -23.63 -0.24 -18.55
C PRO A 326 -22.31 -1.01 -18.65
N GLN A 327 -21.91 -1.46 -19.85
CA GLN A 327 -20.73 -2.34 -20.01
C GLN A 327 -19.39 -1.60 -20.18
N ALA A 328 -19.37 -0.44 -20.85
CA ALA A 328 -18.13 0.21 -21.27
C ALA A 328 -17.19 0.47 -20.08
N GLY A 329 -15.91 0.10 -20.24
CA GLY A 329 -14.88 0.34 -19.23
C GLY A 329 -15.00 -0.52 -17.97
N THR A 330 -15.59 -1.73 -18.06
CA THR A 330 -15.79 -2.59 -16.88
C THR A 330 -15.14 -3.96 -17.00
N LYS A 331 -14.64 -4.48 -15.88
CA LYS A 331 -14.40 -5.91 -15.66
C LYS A 331 -15.38 -6.42 -14.63
N ASN A 332 -15.90 -7.62 -14.83
CA ASN A 332 -17.07 -8.10 -14.10
C ASN A 332 -16.77 -9.48 -13.52
N LEU A 333 -16.89 -9.63 -12.21
CA LEU A 333 -16.84 -10.92 -11.53
C LEU A 333 -18.25 -11.28 -11.07
N ALA A 334 -18.76 -12.43 -11.50
CA ALA A 334 -20.08 -12.91 -11.09
C ALA A 334 -19.97 -14.20 -10.27
N PHE A 335 -20.58 -14.19 -9.09
CA PHE A 335 -20.81 -15.39 -8.30
C PHE A 335 -22.20 -15.96 -8.58
N VAL A 336 -22.27 -17.23 -8.96
CA VAL A 336 -23.53 -17.93 -9.26
C VAL A 336 -24.21 -18.34 -7.96
N GLY A 337 -25.21 -17.56 -7.54
CA GLY A 337 -25.79 -17.64 -6.20
C GLY A 337 -26.66 -18.86 -5.92
N PHE A 338 -27.07 -19.54 -6.97
CA PHE A 338 -27.85 -20.79 -6.93
C PHE A 338 -26.97 -22.02 -7.22
N THR A 339 -25.66 -21.94 -6.97
CA THR A 339 -24.80 -23.15 -6.97
C THR A 339 -25.23 -24.08 -5.84
N LYS A 340 -25.41 -25.38 -6.13
CA LYS A 340 -25.94 -26.33 -5.16
C LYS A 340 -25.42 -27.75 -5.37
N TYR A 341 -24.88 -28.35 -4.31
CA TYR A 341 -24.66 -29.79 -4.20
C TYR A 341 -25.97 -30.53 -3.84
N ASP A 342 -26.27 -31.57 -4.59
CA ASP A 342 -27.36 -32.50 -4.35
C ASP A 342 -26.81 -33.86 -3.90
N ALA A 343 -27.11 -34.22 -2.64
CA ALA A 343 -26.63 -35.45 -2.04
C ALA A 343 -27.29 -36.72 -2.59
N ALA A 344 -28.52 -36.64 -3.13
CA ALA A 344 -29.20 -37.79 -3.70
C ALA A 344 -28.60 -38.16 -5.07
N GLU A 345 -28.18 -37.15 -5.82
CA GLU A 345 -27.61 -37.31 -7.16
C GLU A 345 -26.07 -37.34 -7.18
N ASP A 346 -25.43 -37.08 -6.02
CA ASP A 346 -23.98 -36.88 -5.85
C ASP A 346 -23.41 -35.90 -6.89
N TYR A 347 -24.07 -34.76 -7.06
CA TYR A 347 -23.77 -33.82 -8.14
C TYR A 347 -23.85 -32.36 -7.70
N MET A 348 -22.89 -31.56 -8.17
CA MET A 348 -22.84 -30.12 -7.94
C MET A 348 -23.46 -29.37 -9.12
N TYR A 349 -24.65 -28.81 -8.97
CA TYR A 349 -25.31 -27.97 -9.97
C TYR A 349 -24.78 -26.55 -10.00
N ALA A 350 -24.78 -25.94 -11.19
CA ALA A 350 -24.43 -24.53 -11.44
C ALA A 350 -23.06 -24.07 -10.89
N HIS A 351 -22.16 -25.00 -10.61
CA HIS A 351 -20.77 -24.68 -10.25
C HIS A 351 -19.92 -24.58 -11.52
N ILE A 352 -19.21 -23.46 -11.64
CA ILE A 352 -18.41 -23.03 -12.79
C ILE A 352 -17.18 -22.30 -12.26
N ALA A 353 -16.09 -22.35 -13.01
CA ALA A 353 -14.93 -21.48 -12.84
C ALA A 353 -14.40 -21.20 -14.24
N LEU A 354 -14.80 -20.07 -14.83
CA LEU A 354 -14.38 -19.66 -16.16
C LEU A 354 -14.18 -18.15 -16.21
N GLY A 355 -13.09 -17.73 -16.84
CA GLY A 355 -12.73 -16.33 -17.01
C GLY A 355 -12.18 -16.04 -18.40
N GLY A 356 -12.31 -14.79 -18.83
CA GLY A 356 -11.83 -14.29 -20.11
C GLY A 356 -12.61 -13.06 -20.56
N GLY A 357 -12.10 -12.33 -21.56
CA GLY A 357 -12.76 -11.12 -22.04
C GLY A 357 -12.95 -10.09 -20.93
N ASP A 358 -14.20 -9.71 -20.65
CA ASP A 358 -14.55 -8.77 -19.56
C ASP A 358 -15.13 -9.46 -18.31
N TYR A 359 -15.09 -10.80 -18.25
CA TYR A 359 -15.87 -11.58 -17.28
C TYR A 359 -15.05 -12.66 -16.58
N GLY A 360 -15.20 -12.76 -15.27
CA GLY A 360 -14.95 -13.97 -14.49
C GLY A 360 -16.28 -14.47 -13.94
N VAL A 361 -16.55 -15.77 -14.05
CA VAL A 361 -17.80 -16.39 -13.56
C VAL A 361 -17.44 -17.59 -12.69
N PHE A 362 -17.87 -17.53 -11.43
CA PHE A 362 -17.50 -18.50 -10.41
C PHE A 362 -18.71 -19.02 -9.64
N GLY A 363 -18.71 -20.30 -9.29
CA GLY A 363 -19.77 -20.93 -8.51
C GLY A 363 -19.83 -20.41 -7.07
N GLY A 364 -21.04 -20.13 -6.57
CA GLY A 364 -21.27 -19.63 -5.21
C GLY A 364 -21.10 -20.65 -4.07
N SER A 365 -20.64 -21.88 -4.33
CA SER A 365 -20.60 -22.99 -3.35
C SER A 365 -19.71 -22.72 -2.13
N THR A 366 -18.75 -21.80 -2.23
CA THR A 366 -17.83 -21.45 -1.14
C THR A 366 -18.26 -20.21 -0.34
N VAL A 367 -19.24 -19.44 -0.83
CA VAL A 367 -19.59 -18.11 -0.29
C VAL A 367 -20.06 -18.18 1.16
N TRP A 368 -20.76 -19.24 1.57
CA TRP A 368 -21.20 -19.40 2.96
C TRP A 368 -20.03 -19.44 3.98
N LEU A 369 -18.81 -19.80 3.55
CA LEU A 369 -17.62 -19.74 4.39
C LEU A 369 -17.14 -18.30 4.64
N TYR A 370 -17.44 -17.38 3.72
CA TYR A 370 -16.80 -16.06 3.63
C TYR A 370 -17.11 -15.22 4.87
N PRO A 371 -16.16 -14.36 5.30
CA PRO A 371 -16.38 -13.41 6.40
C PRO A 371 -17.54 -12.46 6.08
N ASP A 372 -18.41 -12.19 7.06
CA ASP A 372 -19.52 -11.24 6.90
C ASP A 372 -19.07 -9.77 6.99
N ASN A 373 -17.84 -9.54 7.47
CA ASN A 373 -17.20 -8.23 7.55
C ASN A 373 -15.68 -8.40 7.73
N GLU A 374 -14.97 -7.27 7.72
CA GLU A 374 -13.51 -7.22 7.70
C GLU A 374 -12.86 -7.71 9.01
N THR A 375 -13.56 -7.60 10.15
CA THR A 375 -13.02 -8.04 11.45
C THR A 375 -12.93 -9.56 11.58
N GLN A 376 -13.67 -10.29 10.72
CA GLN A 376 -13.73 -11.75 10.72
C GLN A 376 -12.71 -12.39 9.78
N ILE A 377 -12.02 -11.61 8.93
CA ILE A 377 -11.14 -12.17 7.88
C ILE A 377 -10.08 -13.07 8.52
N THR A 378 -9.29 -12.56 9.46
CA THR A 378 -8.19 -13.30 10.09
C THR A 378 -8.67 -14.59 10.76
N SER A 379 -9.72 -14.53 11.58
CA SER A 379 -10.20 -15.71 12.31
C SER A 379 -10.76 -16.80 11.39
N LYS A 380 -11.41 -16.42 10.29
CA LYS A 380 -11.89 -17.32 9.25
C LYS A 380 -10.73 -17.98 8.50
N PHE A 381 -9.73 -17.20 8.07
CA PHE A 381 -8.54 -17.71 7.39
C PHE A 381 -7.60 -18.49 8.31
N SER A 382 -7.73 -18.40 9.64
CA SER A 382 -7.01 -19.27 10.60
C SER A 382 -7.79 -20.55 10.97
N SER A 383 -9.04 -20.72 10.50
CA SER A 383 -9.92 -21.77 11.01
C SER A 383 -9.62 -23.15 10.41
N ALA A 384 -9.25 -24.08 11.28
CA ALA A 384 -9.10 -25.50 10.97
C ALA A 384 -10.41 -26.30 11.07
N SER A 385 -11.55 -25.62 11.29
CA SER A 385 -12.84 -26.30 11.43
C SER A 385 -13.14 -27.15 10.20
N PRO A 386 -13.68 -28.37 10.38
CA PRO A 386 -13.96 -29.28 9.26
C PRO A 386 -15.08 -28.73 8.38
N VAL A 387 -14.99 -29.01 7.08
CA VAL A 387 -16.02 -28.74 6.07
C VAL A 387 -16.25 -29.97 5.20
N ASP A 388 -17.43 -30.10 4.62
CA ASP A 388 -17.71 -31.14 3.64
C ASP A 388 -17.25 -30.72 2.25
N ALA A 389 -16.21 -31.39 1.75
CA ALA A 389 -15.65 -31.22 0.41
C ALA A 389 -16.73 -31.23 -0.69
N LYS A 390 -17.74 -32.11 -0.56
CA LYS A 390 -18.81 -32.25 -1.56
C LYS A 390 -19.67 -31.00 -1.66
N PHE A 391 -19.90 -30.32 -0.53
CA PHE A 391 -20.67 -29.08 -0.46
C PHE A 391 -19.94 -27.88 -1.06
N LEU A 392 -18.61 -27.94 -1.12
CA LEU A 392 -17.77 -26.92 -1.75
C LEU A 392 -17.55 -27.19 -3.24
N GLY A 393 -17.63 -28.46 -3.66
CA GLY A 393 -17.28 -28.89 -5.02
C GLY A 393 -15.78 -29.08 -5.20
N GLU A 394 -15.03 -29.13 -4.10
CA GLU A 394 -13.58 -29.07 -4.06
C GLU A 394 -13.03 -30.08 -3.05
N ASN A 395 -11.88 -30.69 -3.34
CA ASN A 395 -11.27 -31.70 -2.48
C ASN A 395 -10.52 -31.05 -1.29
N VAL A 396 -11.24 -30.35 -0.42
CA VAL A 396 -10.73 -29.65 0.76
C VAL A 396 -11.55 -30.00 2.00
N SER A 397 -10.89 -30.03 3.16
CA SER A 397 -11.49 -30.53 4.41
C SER A 397 -11.56 -29.52 5.55
N THR A 398 -11.05 -28.30 5.38
CA THR A 398 -11.09 -27.25 6.40
C THR A 398 -11.62 -25.91 5.88
N VAL A 399 -12.13 -25.06 6.79
CA VAL A 399 -12.57 -23.69 6.48
C VAL A 399 -11.44 -22.87 5.83
N GLN A 400 -10.22 -22.91 6.37
CA GLN A 400 -9.05 -22.22 5.81
C GLN A 400 -8.77 -22.63 4.35
N ALA A 401 -8.79 -23.94 4.06
CA ALA A 401 -8.55 -24.45 2.71
C ALA A 401 -9.70 -24.07 1.76
N GLY A 402 -10.95 -24.26 2.19
CA GLY A 402 -12.13 -23.89 1.40
C GLY A 402 -12.21 -22.40 1.09
N LEU A 403 -11.82 -21.53 2.04
CA LEU A 403 -11.71 -20.09 1.82
C LEU A 403 -10.60 -19.75 0.84
N SER A 404 -9.43 -20.41 0.94
CA SER A 404 -8.31 -20.15 0.04
C SER A 404 -8.67 -20.49 -1.40
N VAL A 405 -9.20 -21.70 -1.62
CA VAL A 405 -9.66 -22.13 -2.95
C VAL A 405 -10.78 -21.25 -3.46
N GLY A 406 -11.82 -21.00 -2.65
CA GLY A 406 -12.95 -20.17 -3.08
C GLY A 406 -12.55 -18.75 -3.45
N TYR A 407 -11.78 -18.06 -2.58
CA TYR A 407 -11.36 -16.70 -2.87
C TYR A 407 -10.40 -16.66 -4.06
N GLY A 408 -9.41 -17.54 -4.04
CA GLY A 408 -8.29 -17.51 -4.95
C GLY A 408 -8.67 -17.97 -6.36
N ALA A 409 -9.52 -19.00 -6.50
CA ALA A 409 -10.00 -19.45 -7.81
C ALA A 409 -10.91 -18.37 -8.44
N ALA A 410 -11.78 -17.72 -7.67
CA ALA A 410 -12.54 -16.58 -8.19
C ALA A 410 -11.62 -15.41 -8.63
N LEU A 411 -10.51 -15.19 -7.91
CA LEU A 411 -9.50 -14.18 -8.29
C LEU A 411 -8.73 -14.59 -9.55
N HIS A 412 -8.47 -15.89 -9.73
CA HIS A 412 -7.88 -16.45 -10.95
C HIS A 412 -8.77 -16.16 -12.18
N GLU A 413 -10.08 -16.39 -12.08
CA GLU A 413 -11.01 -16.07 -13.16
C GLU A 413 -11.07 -14.57 -13.45
N LEU A 414 -10.98 -13.74 -12.42
CA LEU A 414 -10.84 -12.29 -12.58
C LEU A 414 -9.50 -11.91 -13.25
N GLY A 415 -8.42 -12.66 -12.99
CA GLY A 415 -7.14 -12.53 -13.68
C GLY A 415 -7.25 -12.76 -15.19
N HIS A 416 -8.01 -13.78 -15.60
CA HIS A 416 -8.34 -13.98 -17.02
C HIS A 416 -9.15 -12.82 -17.61
N ALA A 417 -10.09 -12.25 -16.85
CA ALA A 417 -10.81 -11.05 -17.29
C ALA A 417 -9.88 -9.84 -17.43
N PHE A 418 -8.79 -9.77 -16.66
CA PHE A 418 -7.72 -8.78 -16.86
C PHE A 418 -6.75 -9.14 -18.00
N GLY A 419 -6.99 -10.23 -18.74
CA GLY A 419 -6.22 -10.63 -19.91
C GLY A 419 -5.00 -11.50 -19.60
N LEU A 420 -4.88 -12.03 -18.38
CA LEU A 420 -3.76 -12.89 -18.02
C LEU A 420 -4.00 -14.34 -18.49
N PRO A 421 -3.02 -15.02 -19.10
CA PRO A 421 -3.07 -16.46 -19.36
C PRO A 421 -2.75 -17.29 -18.11
N HIS A 422 -2.85 -18.61 -18.21
CA HIS A 422 -2.25 -19.51 -17.22
C HIS A 422 -0.73 -19.41 -17.28
N GLU A 423 -0.09 -18.92 -16.23
CA GLU A 423 1.36 -18.76 -16.22
C GLU A 423 1.96 -18.65 -14.81
N GLY A 424 3.27 -18.86 -14.75
CA GLY A 424 4.05 -18.64 -13.54
C GLY A 424 4.37 -19.89 -12.72
N GLY A 425 4.96 -19.64 -11.56
CA GLY A 425 5.38 -20.69 -10.61
C GLY A 425 4.23 -21.23 -9.73
N PRO A 426 4.54 -22.13 -8.77
CA PRO A 426 3.56 -22.74 -7.89
C PRO A 426 2.79 -21.74 -7.00
N ASN A 427 3.35 -20.53 -6.78
CA ASN A 427 2.72 -19.47 -6.01
C ASN A 427 1.90 -18.49 -6.88
N SER A 428 1.92 -18.64 -8.20
CA SER A 428 1.14 -17.78 -9.10
C SER A 428 -0.35 -18.01 -8.91
N ILE A 429 -1.12 -16.95 -8.74
CA ILE A 429 -2.59 -16.99 -8.76
C ILE A 429 -3.10 -17.55 -10.09
N MET A 430 -2.38 -17.32 -11.20
CA MET A 430 -2.72 -17.87 -12.51
C MET A 430 -2.31 -19.34 -12.69
N GLN A 431 -1.83 -19.99 -11.62
CA GLN A 431 -1.59 -21.43 -11.50
C GLN A 431 -2.24 -21.91 -10.19
N ARG A 432 -1.58 -22.76 -9.40
CA ARG A 432 -2.13 -23.28 -8.12
C ARG A 432 -1.86 -22.40 -6.91
N GLY A 433 -1.29 -21.21 -7.08
CA GLY A 433 -1.02 -20.28 -5.97
C GLY A 433 -2.28 -19.86 -5.23
N PHE A 434 -3.43 -19.89 -5.89
CA PHE A 434 -4.73 -19.61 -5.28
C PHE A 434 -5.07 -20.54 -4.10
N ASP A 435 -4.57 -21.78 -4.09
CA ASP A 435 -4.78 -22.72 -2.97
C ASP A 435 -4.17 -22.19 -1.66
N TYR A 436 -3.21 -21.29 -1.77
CA TYR A 436 -2.42 -20.75 -0.68
C TYR A 436 -2.81 -19.32 -0.28
N LEU A 437 -3.99 -18.83 -0.69
CA LEU A 437 -4.40 -17.45 -0.39
C LEU A 437 -4.42 -17.12 1.12
N HIS A 438 -4.68 -18.09 1.99
CA HIS A 438 -4.52 -17.91 3.43
C HIS A 438 -3.13 -17.41 3.84
N ARG A 439 -2.06 -17.78 3.12
CA ARG A 439 -0.69 -17.32 3.42
C ARG A 439 -0.55 -15.81 3.26
N PHE A 440 -1.35 -15.16 2.41
CA PHE A 440 -1.40 -13.70 2.39
C PHE A 440 -1.93 -13.16 3.73
N VAL A 441 -3.04 -13.71 4.22
CA VAL A 441 -3.79 -13.19 5.36
C VAL A 441 -3.16 -13.51 6.71
N VAL A 442 -2.71 -14.75 6.91
CA VAL A 442 -2.21 -15.26 8.19
C VAL A 442 -0.71 -15.60 8.12
N THR A 443 -0.06 -15.60 9.27
CA THR A 443 1.34 -15.96 9.51
C THR A 443 1.58 -17.47 9.50
N LYS A 444 0.56 -18.28 9.81
CA LYS A 444 0.67 -19.75 9.88
C LYS A 444 -0.58 -20.48 9.42
N ASP A 445 -0.43 -21.72 8.94
CA ASP A 445 -1.56 -22.58 8.60
C ASP A 445 -2.20 -23.24 9.84
N ALA A 446 -3.29 -23.97 9.60
CA ALA A 446 -3.97 -24.79 10.58
C ALA A 446 -3.07 -25.87 11.24
N SER A 447 -1.97 -26.30 10.60
CA SER A 447 -1.00 -27.25 11.17
C SER A 447 0.02 -26.58 12.09
N GLY A 448 0.09 -25.25 12.06
CA GLY A 448 1.04 -24.43 12.81
C GLY A 448 2.32 -24.10 12.04
N TYR A 449 2.40 -24.45 10.75
CA TYR A 449 3.54 -24.10 9.90
C TYR A 449 3.52 -22.60 9.61
N VAL A 450 4.62 -21.91 9.95
CA VAL A 450 4.80 -20.47 9.74
C VAL A 450 5.47 -20.24 8.39
N PHE A 451 4.85 -19.44 7.53
CA PHE A 451 5.31 -19.23 6.15
C PHE A 451 6.30 -18.07 6.03
N GLY A 452 7.21 -18.17 5.07
CA GLY A 452 8.06 -17.07 4.64
C GLY A 452 7.40 -16.12 3.62
N GLU A 453 8.03 -14.96 3.39
CA GLU A 453 7.60 -13.99 2.36
C GLU A 453 7.67 -14.55 0.93
N ASN A 454 8.62 -15.45 0.67
CA ASN A 454 8.80 -16.13 -0.62
C ASN A 454 7.75 -17.21 -0.89
N GLU A 455 6.94 -17.57 0.10
CA GLU A 455 5.87 -18.56 0.02
C GLU A 455 4.49 -17.95 -0.19
N LEU A 456 4.41 -16.62 -0.22
CA LEU A 456 3.15 -15.92 -0.43
C LEU A 456 2.67 -16.10 -1.87
N PRO A 457 1.36 -16.26 -2.07
CA PRO A 457 0.79 -16.21 -3.40
C PRO A 457 1.05 -14.86 -4.06
N ALA A 458 1.09 -14.83 -5.38
CA ALA A 458 1.38 -13.62 -6.13
C ALA A 458 0.71 -13.63 -7.50
N TRP A 459 0.46 -12.44 -8.05
CA TRP A 459 0.53 -12.25 -9.49
C TRP A 459 1.96 -12.57 -9.92
N ASP A 460 2.14 -13.47 -10.88
CA ASP A 460 3.49 -13.87 -11.29
C ASP A 460 4.28 -12.64 -11.80
N PRO A 461 5.58 -12.48 -11.45
CA PRO A 461 6.40 -11.35 -11.90
C PRO A 461 6.39 -11.13 -13.42
N VAL A 462 6.19 -12.19 -14.23
CA VAL A 462 6.12 -12.09 -15.70
C VAL A 462 4.87 -11.35 -16.16
N SER A 463 3.73 -11.60 -15.50
CA SER A 463 2.41 -11.06 -15.85
C SER A 463 2.06 -9.76 -15.13
N ALA A 464 2.69 -9.50 -13.99
CA ALA A 464 2.43 -8.29 -13.21
C ALA A 464 2.58 -6.99 -14.02
N PRO A 465 3.55 -6.83 -14.95
CA PRO A 465 3.61 -5.68 -15.84
C PRO A 465 2.36 -5.50 -16.72
N ALA A 466 1.72 -6.59 -17.17
CA ALA A 466 0.49 -6.49 -17.96
C ALA A 466 -0.66 -5.88 -17.13
N LEU A 467 -0.76 -6.25 -15.85
CA LEU A 467 -1.70 -5.62 -14.92
C LEU A 467 -1.34 -4.15 -14.66
N ASN A 468 -0.06 -3.86 -14.40
CA ASN A 468 0.43 -2.49 -14.13
C ASN A 468 0.04 -1.48 -15.22
N ASN A 469 0.01 -1.96 -16.46
CA ASN A 469 -0.23 -1.17 -17.65
C ASN A 469 -1.70 -1.23 -18.12
N SER A 470 -2.52 -2.04 -17.45
CA SER A 470 -3.96 -2.09 -17.70
C SER A 470 -4.63 -0.78 -17.28
N PRO A 471 -5.59 -0.25 -18.08
CA PRO A 471 -6.37 0.92 -17.67
C PRO A 471 -7.10 0.69 -16.35
N PHE A 472 -7.40 -0.56 -15.98
CA PHE A 472 -8.08 -0.89 -14.73
C PHE A 472 -7.23 -0.65 -13.48
N PHE A 473 -5.89 -0.61 -13.59
CA PHE A 473 -4.95 -0.49 -12.47
C PHE A 473 -4.40 0.94 -12.29
N ARG A 474 -4.94 1.90 -13.05
CA ARG A 474 -4.64 3.31 -12.88
C ARG A 474 -5.34 3.84 -11.65
N MET A 475 -4.63 4.62 -10.83
CA MET A 475 -5.19 5.25 -9.64
C MET A 475 -6.11 6.42 -9.99
N TYR A 476 -5.68 7.23 -10.95
CA TYR A 476 -6.38 8.46 -11.30
C TYR A 476 -7.07 8.32 -12.65
N LYS A 477 -8.21 9.02 -12.79
CA LYS A 477 -8.81 9.28 -14.10
C LYS A 477 -7.74 9.87 -15.00
N LYS A 478 -7.55 9.28 -16.17
CA LYS A 478 -6.72 9.91 -17.19
C LYS A 478 -7.43 11.20 -17.60
N ALA A 479 -6.76 12.34 -17.40
CA ALA A 479 -7.33 13.63 -17.76
C ALA A 479 -7.79 13.57 -19.23
N PRO A 480 -8.98 14.07 -19.58
CA PRO A 480 -9.42 14.08 -20.97
C PRO A 480 -8.43 14.95 -21.76
N GLY A 481 -7.56 14.29 -22.52
CA GLY A 481 -6.71 14.98 -23.47
C GLY A 481 -7.57 15.61 -24.56
N LEU A 482 -7.03 16.63 -25.22
CA LEU A 482 -7.66 17.31 -26.35
C LEU A 482 -7.74 16.40 -27.59
N THR A 483 -7.18 15.20 -27.53
CA THR A 483 -7.01 14.25 -28.64
C THR A 483 -8.24 13.36 -28.89
N THR A 484 -9.44 13.85 -28.57
CA THR A 484 -10.69 13.12 -28.85
C THR A 484 -11.34 13.58 -30.16
N GLY A 485 -11.68 12.65 -31.06
CA GLY A 485 -12.52 12.88 -32.25
C GLY A 485 -11.84 13.62 -33.42
N GLY A 486 -10.54 13.86 -33.34
CA GLY A 486 -9.74 14.48 -34.40
C GLY A 486 -9.30 13.50 -35.48
N THR A 487 -8.51 14.01 -36.43
CA THR A 487 -7.98 13.23 -37.56
C THR A 487 -6.48 13.04 -37.41
N VAL A 488 -6.01 11.80 -37.55
CA VAL A 488 -4.59 11.45 -37.49
C VAL A 488 -4.03 11.24 -38.89
N THR A 489 -2.86 11.80 -39.18
CA THR A 489 -2.08 11.54 -40.40
C THR A 489 -0.67 11.10 -40.01
N ALA A 490 -0.13 10.09 -40.68
CA ALA A 490 1.24 9.64 -40.50
C ALA A 490 2.03 9.88 -41.80
N SER A 491 3.35 10.09 -41.69
CA SER A 491 4.23 10.18 -42.87
C SER A 491 4.41 8.84 -43.58
N THR A 492 4.03 7.75 -42.94
CA THR A 492 4.17 6.37 -43.44
C THR A 492 2.81 5.67 -43.43
N ASN A 493 2.69 4.62 -44.25
CA ASN A 493 1.46 3.82 -44.38
C ASN A 493 1.79 2.31 -44.42
N ASP A 494 2.80 1.92 -43.65
CA ASP A 494 3.36 0.57 -43.56
C ASP A 494 3.00 -0.15 -42.25
N SER A 495 2.14 0.46 -41.42
CA SER A 495 1.71 -0.11 -40.15
C SER A 495 0.99 -1.45 -40.32
N PRO A 496 1.30 -2.45 -39.48
CA PRO A 496 0.55 -3.71 -39.43
C PRO A 496 -0.94 -3.51 -39.10
N ALA A 497 -1.76 -4.51 -39.46
CA ALA A 497 -3.17 -4.53 -39.07
C ALA A 497 -3.31 -4.54 -37.54
N GLY A 498 -4.10 -3.62 -36.99
CA GLY A 498 -4.30 -3.46 -35.55
C GLY A 498 -3.27 -2.55 -34.85
N GLU A 499 -2.24 -2.09 -35.56
CA GLU A 499 -1.19 -1.20 -35.02
C GLU A 499 -1.12 0.15 -35.77
N THR A 500 -2.29 0.68 -36.14
CA THR A 500 -2.40 1.83 -37.05
C THR A 500 -2.16 3.16 -36.34
N LYS A 501 -1.97 4.24 -37.12
CA LYS A 501 -1.68 5.59 -36.61
C LYS A 501 -2.71 6.13 -35.63
N GLU A 502 -3.97 5.69 -35.75
CA GLU A 502 -5.06 6.08 -34.88
C GLU A 502 -4.81 5.66 -33.43
N ASN A 503 -4.11 4.54 -33.21
CA ASN A 503 -3.76 4.05 -31.88
C ASN A 503 -2.86 5.04 -31.12
N ALA A 504 -2.04 5.84 -31.81
CA ALA A 504 -1.21 6.85 -31.16
C ALA A 504 -2.00 7.99 -30.49
N PHE A 505 -3.32 8.09 -30.68
CA PHE A 505 -4.15 9.14 -30.11
C PHE A 505 -5.50 8.60 -29.60
N ASP A 506 -5.62 7.29 -29.35
CA ASP A 506 -6.88 6.64 -28.99
C ASP A 506 -7.15 6.59 -27.48
N ASN A 507 -6.25 7.16 -26.67
CA ASN A 507 -6.29 7.12 -25.22
C ASN A 507 -6.15 5.69 -24.62
N ASN A 508 -5.59 4.76 -25.38
CA ASN A 508 -5.45 3.36 -25.00
C ASN A 508 -3.99 2.88 -25.07
N GLU A 509 -3.31 2.95 -23.93
CA GLU A 509 -1.91 2.51 -23.81
C GLU A 509 -1.68 1.00 -24.08
N ALA A 510 -2.74 0.21 -24.21
CA ALA A 510 -2.66 -1.21 -24.56
C ALA A 510 -2.63 -1.46 -26.08
N THR A 511 -2.98 -0.47 -26.90
CA THR A 511 -2.77 -0.50 -28.35
C THR A 511 -1.47 0.24 -28.68
N LYS A 512 -1.00 0.13 -29.92
CA LYS A 512 0.20 0.87 -30.35
C LYS A 512 0.12 1.27 -31.81
N TRP A 513 0.81 2.34 -32.16
CA TRP A 513 1.20 2.60 -33.52
C TRP A 513 2.61 2.07 -33.77
N LEU A 514 2.84 1.45 -34.93
CA LEU A 514 4.14 0.98 -35.37
C LEU A 514 4.39 1.34 -36.83
N THR A 515 5.65 1.66 -37.16
CA THR A 515 6.16 1.80 -38.54
C THR A 515 7.53 1.15 -38.69
N PHE A 516 7.82 0.57 -39.85
CA PHE A 516 9.10 -0.09 -40.15
C PHE A 516 10.20 0.91 -40.54
N ASN A 517 10.12 2.12 -39.99
CA ASN A 517 11.08 3.21 -40.19
C ASN A 517 11.61 3.68 -38.83
N SER A 518 12.89 4.07 -38.78
CA SER A 518 13.53 4.58 -37.57
C SER A 518 13.03 5.97 -37.16
N SER A 519 12.39 6.66 -38.10
CA SER A 519 11.84 7.99 -37.91
C SER A 519 10.59 8.16 -38.78
N ALA A 520 9.57 8.82 -38.22
CA ALA A 520 8.34 9.15 -38.91
C ALA A 520 7.64 10.30 -38.19
N SER A 521 6.68 10.93 -38.86
CA SER A 521 5.87 11.99 -38.26
C SER A 521 4.43 11.54 -38.04
N LEU A 522 3.86 11.94 -36.91
CA LEU A 522 2.42 11.87 -36.64
C LEU A 522 1.85 13.29 -36.56
N GLN A 523 0.75 13.53 -37.24
CA GLN A 523 0.00 14.78 -37.22
C GLN A 523 -1.40 14.51 -36.67
N TYR A 524 -1.82 15.35 -35.73
CA TYR A 524 -3.17 15.37 -35.18
C TYR A 524 -3.86 16.69 -35.54
N GLN A 525 -5.02 16.61 -36.18
CA GLN A 525 -5.92 17.74 -36.40
C GLN A 525 -7.10 17.64 -35.43
N PHE A 526 -7.37 18.70 -34.66
CA PHE A 526 -8.52 18.70 -33.77
C PHE A 526 -9.85 18.69 -34.53
N ALA A 527 -10.84 18.04 -33.92
CA ALA A 527 -12.20 17.96 -34.44
C ALA A 527 -12.78 19.36 -34.71
N GLY A 528 -13.54 19.49 -35.79
CA GLY A 528 -14.19 20.76 -36.17
C GLY A 528 -13.21 21.90 -36.47
N ASN A 529 -11.93 21.60 -36.71
CA ASN A 529 -10.86 22.57 -36.90
C ASN A 529 -10.68 23.52 -35.70
N THR A 530 -11.04 23.06 -34.50
CA THR A 530 -10.79 23.78 -33.24
C THR A 530 -9.28 23.96 -33.04
N ALA A 531 -8.88 24.98 -32.27
CA ALA A 531 -7.47 25.29 -32.04
C ALA A 531 -7.20 25.47 -30.54
N TYR A 532 -6.13 24.87 -30.06
CA TYR A 532 -5.75 24.92 -28.63
C TYR A 532 -4.30 25.36 -28.47
N ALA A 533 -4.05 26.15 -27.42
CA ALA A 533 -2.71 26.51 -26.99
C ALA A 533 -2.19 25.47 -26.00
N VAL A 534 -1.77 24.31 -26.52
CA VAL A 534 -1.31 23.16 -25.73
C VAL A 534 -0.22 23.59 -24.75
N LYS A 535 -0.40 23.28 -23.46
CA LYS A 535 0.52 23.60 -22.34
C LYS A 535 1.34 22.40 -21.90
N SER A 536 0.91 21.20 -22.22
CA SER A 536 1.70 20.00 -22.03
C SER A 536 1.25 18.90 -22.98
N TYR A 537 2.12 17.93 -23.20
CA TYR A 537 1.77 16.70 -23.88
C TYR A 537 2.38 15.51 -23.15
N SER A 538 1.85 14.32 -23.37
CA SER A 538 2.51 13.08 -22.93
C SER A 538 2.75 12.15 -24.11
N ILE A 539 3.77 11.31 -23.98
CA ILE A 539 4.05 10.18 -24.88
C ILE A 539 4.13 8.92 -24.01
N THR A 540 3.53 7.83 -24.48
CA THR A 540 3.57 6.53 -23.82
C THR A 540 4.37 5.53 -24.66
N SER A 541 5.36 4.87 -24.05
CA SER A 541 6.12 3.80 -24.71
C SER A 541 5.25 2.59 -25.06
N ALA A 542 5.63 1.78 -26.06
CA ALA A 542 4.87 0.60 -26.43
C ALA A 542 5.05 -0.56 -25.42
N ASN A 543 4.62 -1.78 -25.78
CA ASN A 543 4.57 -2.93 -24.88
C ASN A 543 5.72 -3.96 -25.04
N ASP A 544 6.32 -4.13 -26.22
CA ASP A 544 7.27 -5.23 -26.52
C ASP A 544 8.79 -4.90 -26.56
N GLU A 545 9.24 -3.90 -27.34
CA GLU A 545 10.68 -3.60 -27.53
C GLU A 545 11.08 -2.14 -27.18
N PRO A 546 11.94 -1.89 -26.16
CA PRO A 546 12.39 -0.55 -25.75
C PRO A 546 13.13 0.25 -26.84
N ASP A 547 14.04 -0.37 -27.60
CA ASP A 547 14.88 0.36 -28.56
C ASP A 547 14.06 1.00 -29.71
N ARG A 548 12.81 0.56 -29.87
CA ARG A 548 11.87 1.06 -30.88
C ARG A 548 11.07 2.27 -30.41
N ASP A 549 11.09 2.60 -29.13
CA ASP A 549 10.37 3.74 -28.58
C ASP A 549 11.00 5.07 -29.06
N PRO A 550 10.25 6.19 -29.07
CA PRO A 550 10.81 7.47 -29.48
C PRO A 550 11.88 7.95 -28.51
N LEU A 551 13.05 8.34 -29.03
CA LEU A 551 14.17 8.87 -28.24
C LEU A 551 14.30 10.39 -28.40
N ASN A 552 14.01 10.88 -29.60
CA ASN A 552 14.10 12.30 -29.93
C ASN A 552 12.90 12.73 -30.78
N TRP A 553 12.39 13.93 -30.53
CA TRP A 553 11.29 14.46 -31.32
C TRP A 553 11.18 15.98 -31.32
N ILE A 554 10.50 16.49 -32.35
CA ILE A 554 10.10 17.89 -32.46
C ILE A 554 8.58 17.94 -32.48
N VAL A 555 8.00 18.76 -31.61
CA VAL A 555 6.57 19.07 -31.62
C VAL A 555 6.38 20.41 -32.31
N SER A 556 5.53 20.49 -33.32
CA SER A 556 5.21 21.72 -34.04
C SER A 556 3.71 21.94 -34.11
N GLY A 557 3.28 23.20 -34.07
CA GLY A 557 1.90 23.63 -34.24
C GLY A 557 1.64 24.29 -35.60
N SER A 558 0.45 24.11 -36.16
CA SER A 558 0.01 24.78 -37.40
C SER A 558 -1.49 25.10 -37.36
N ASN A 559 -1.91 26.10 -38.15
CA ASN A 559 -3.32 26.44 -38.37
C ASN A 559 -3.78 26.21 -39.81
N ASP A 560 -2.89 25.80 -40.72
CA ASP A 560 -3.17 25.55 -42.13
C ASP A 560 -2.68 24.17 -42.61
N GLY A 561 -2.00 23.41 -41.75
CA GLY A 561 -1.41 22.11 -42.06
C GLY A 561 -0.18 22.16 -42.97
N VAL A 562 0.27 23.36 -43.36
CA VAL A 562 1.37 23.59 -44.32
C VAL A 562 2.53 24.33 -43.67
N ASN A 563 2.25 25.42 -42.95
CA ASN A 563 3.23 26.22 -42.25
C ASN A 563 3.26 25.81 -40.77
N TRP A 564 4.42 25.36 -40.30
CA TRP A 564 4.60 24.79 -38.97
C TRP A 564 5.52 25.66 -38.12
N SER A 565 5.13 25.91 -36.88
CA SER A 565 5.94 26.59 -35.87
C SER A 565 6.34 25.60 -34.78
N VAL A 566 7.64 25.55 -34.44
CA VAL A 566 8.13 24.64 -33.39
C VAL A 566 7.56 25.06 -32.03
N VAL A 567 7.00 24.10 -31.31
CA VAL A 567 6.43 24.23 -29.96
C VAL A 567 7.38 23.64 -28.92
N ASP A 568 7.99 22.50 -29.21
CA ASP A 568 8.93 21.84 -28.31
C ASP A 568 9.97 21.01 -29.08
N THR A 569 11.12 20.76 -28.46
CA THR A 569 12.16 19.88 -28.99
C THR A 569 12.77 19.07 -27.85
N ARG A 570 12.79 17.75 -28.02
CA ARG A 570 13.28 16.79 -27.03
C ARG A 570 14.32 15.87 -27.63
N SER A 571 15.26 15.46 -26.81
CA SER A 571 16.35 14.56 -27.19
C SER A 571 16.81 13.71 -26.02
N ASN A 572 17.22 12.48 -26.29
CA ASN A 572 17.64 11.49 -25.29
C ASN A 572 16.57 11.24 -24.20
N GLU A 573 15.30 11.26 -24.60
CA GLU A 573 14.21 10.93 -23.71
C GLU A 573 14.02 9.42 -23.73
N ASP A 574 14.50 8.74 -22.69
CA ASP A 574 14.38 7.30 -22.53
C ASP A 574 13.14 6.93 -21.70
N PHE A 575 12.63 5.71 -21.88
CA PHE A 575 11.51 5.14 -21.14
C PHE A 575 12.01 3.94 -20.36
N ALA A 576 12.18 4.09 -19.05
CA ALA A 576 12.77 3.06 -18.19
C ALA A 576 11.89 1.81 -18.08
N ASN A 577 10.58 1.96 -18.29
CA ASN A 577 9.59 0.89 -18.24
C ASN A 577 8.76 0.83 -19.53
N ARG A 578 8.08 -0.31 -19.76
CA ARG A 578 7.13 -0.46 -20.87
C ARG A 578 5.77 0.08 -20.52
N MET A 579 5.09 0.66 -21.52
CA MET A 579 3.86 1.42 -21.36
C MET A 579 4.00 2.54 -20.32
N GLU A 580 5.19 3.12 -20.25
CA GLU A 580 5.48 4.26 -19.39
C GLU A 580 5.02 5.54 -20.07
N THR A 581 4.12 6.27 -19.41
CA THR A 581 3.67 7.59 -19.85
C THR A 581 4.57 8.67 -19.24
N ARG A 582 5.24 9.45 -20.09
CA ARG A 582 6.02 10.62 -19.68
C ARG A 582 5.34 11.89 -20.16
N THR A 583 5.20 12.87 -19.28
CA THR A 583 4.52 14.14 -19.54
C THR A 583 5.51 15.30 -19.58
N PHE A 584 5.36 16.18 -20.57
CA PHE A 584 6.25 17.27 -20.89
C PHE A 584 5.47 18.59 -20.93
N ALA A 585 5.81 19.52 -20.05
CA ALA A 585 5.27 20.88 -20.09
C ALA A 585 5.92 21.69 -21.21
N VAL A 586 5.13 22.55 -21.87
CA VAL A 586 5.54 23.44 -22.95
C VAL A 586 5.07 24.86 -22.68
N ASN A 587 5.89 25.85 -23.04
CA ASN A 587 5.57 27.26 -22.88
C ASN A 587 4.91 27.83 -24.14
N ASN A 588 3.87 27.17 -24.64
CA ASN A 588 3.15 27.64 -25.82
C ASN A 588 1.95 28.52 -25.42
N THR A 589 1.84 29.68 -26.04
CA THR A 589 0.72 30.62 -25.86
C THR A 589 -0.16 30.74 -27.11
N THR A 590 0.25 30.15 -28.23
CA THR A 590 -0.44 30.25 -29.51
C THR A 590 -1.34 29.03 -29.72
N ALA A 591 -2.61 29.29 -30.07
CA ALA A 591 -3.54 28.22 -30.41
C ALA A 591 -3.29 27.70 -31.83
N TYR A 592 -3.22 26.37 -31.96
CA TYR A 592 -3.02 25.67 -33.22
C TYR A 592 -4.11 24.62 -33.45
N SER A 593 -4.64 24.53 -34.68
CA SER A 593 -5.59 23.48 -35.10
C SER A 593 -4.92 22.13 -35.38
N TYR A 594 -3.60 22.15 -35.59
CA TYR A 594 -2.79 20.97 -35.84
C TYR A 594 -1.59 20.93 -34.92
N TYR A 595 -1.24 19.73 -34.46
CA TYR A 595 0.05 19.43 -33.86
C TYR A 595 0.71 18.30 -34.63
N LYS A 596 2.02 18.41 -34.88
CA LYS A 596 2.84 17.39 -35.53
C LYS A 596 4.02 17.01 -34.66
N PHE A 597 4.26 15.72 -34.55
CA PHE A 597 5.35 15.08 -33.83
C PHE A 597 6.26 14.45 -34.87
N ASP A 598 7.43 15.04 -35.10
CA ASP A 598 8.49 14.43 -35.90
C ASP A 598 9.36 13.58 -34.96
N LEU A 599 9.26 12.26 -35.04
CA LEU A 599 9.81 11.30 -34.06
C LEU A 599 10.98 10.51 -34.64
N SER A 600 11.93 10.13 -33.80
CA SER A 600 13.02 9.18 -34.12
C SER A 600 13.39 8.31 -32.93
N ASN A 601 13.68 7.03 -33.19
CA ASN A 601 14.02 6.03 -32.16
C ASN A 601 15.54 5.83 -32.01
N ASN A 602 15.92 4.89 -31.15
CA ASN A 602 17.31 4.45 -30.97
C ASN A 602 17.68 3.19 -31.78
N SER A 603 16.72 2.36 -32.18
CA SER A 603 16.97 1.08 -32.87
C SER A 603 17.51 1.23 -34.30
N GLY A 604 17.33 2.39 -34.93
CA GLY A 604 17.69 2.60 -36.33
C GLY A 604 16.82 1.82 -37.32
N THR A 605 15.71 1.19 -36.89
CA THR A 605 14.85 0.38 -37.76
C THR A 605 13.35 0.62 -37.61
N ILE A 606 12.74 0.29 -36.46
CA ILE A 606 11.28 0.26 -36.28
C ILE A 606 10.88 1.23 -35.17
N LEU A 607 10.03 2.21 -35.46
CA LEU A 607 9.50 3.14 -34.47
C LEU A 607 8.12 2.66 -33.99
N GLN A 608 7.88 2.76 -32.70
CA GLN A 608 6.57 2.49 -32.10
C GLN A 608 6.30 3.40 -30.91
N LEU A 609 5.03 3.58 -30.59
CA LEU A 609 4.57 4.18 -29.33
C LEU A 609 3.12 3.78 -29.08
N ALA A 610 2.72 3.78 -27.81
CA ALA A 610 1.36 3.43 -27.43
C ALA A 610 0.40 4.60 -27.61
N ASP A 611 0.75 5.80 -27.13
CA ASP A 611 -0.21 6.90 -27.03
C ASP A 611 0.47 8.28 -26.98
N ILE A 612 -0.23 9.32 -27.43
CA ILE A 612 0.12 10.74 -27.35
C ILE A 612 -1.09 11.53 -26.89
N HIS A 613 -0.91 12.32 -25.83
CA HIS A 613 -1.95 13.19 -25.28
C HIS A 613 -1.54 14.64 -25.36
N LEU A 614 -2.50 15.52 -25.63
CA LEU A 614 -2.34 16.97 -25.63
C LEU A 614 -3.23 17.59 -24.56
N PHE A 615 -2.71 18.56 -23.81
CA PHE A 615 -3.42 19.26 -22.72
C PHE A 615 -3.25 20.77 -22.86
N ASP A 616 -4.29 21.58 -22.55
CA ASP A 616 -4.29 23.06 -22.62
C ASP A 616 -4.21 23.79 -21.27
#